data_AF-A0A4Q3Y551-F1
#
_entry.id   AF-A0A4Q3Y551-F1
#
_cell.length_a   1.000
_cell.length_b   1.000
_cell.length_c   1.000
_cell.angle_alpha   90.00
_cell.angle_beta   90.00
_cell.angle_gamma   90.00
#
_symmetry.space_group_name_H-M   'P 1'
#
loop_
_entity.id
_entity.type
_entity.pdbx_description
1 polymer ?
#
loop_
_entity_poly.entity_id
_entity_poly.type
_entity_poly.pdbx_seq_one_letter_code
_entity_poly.pdbx_strand_id
1 'polypeptide(L)' 'PATSQQVFEALHDVVKQTGVAALIATHNMELAGHMDRVFAIRDGHLEERPAESQTY' A
#
# COMPACT_ATOMS: atom_id res chain seq x y z
N PRO A 1 -13.71 -2.29 5.12
CA PRO A 1 -14.85 -1.59 4.46
C PRO A 1 -14.59 -1.42 2.95
N ALA A 2 -15.58 -1.71 2.11
CA ALA A 2 -15.44 -1.77 0.65
C ALA A 2 -14.99 -0.45 -0.02
N THR A 3 -15.15 0.69 0.67
CA THR A 3 -14.76 2.02 0.16
C THR A 3 -13.24 2.21 0.10
N SER A 4 -12.47 1.65 1.02
CA SER A 4 -11.01 1.79 1.03
C SER A 4 -10.35 1.13 -0.20
N GLN A 5 -10.92 0.02 -0.67
CA GLN A 5 -10.47 -0.67 -1.88
C GLN A 5 -10.67 0.20 -3.12
N GLN A 6 -11.87 0.76 -3.30
CA GLN A 6 -12.18 1.62 -4.45
C GLN A 6 -11.32 2.89 -4.48
N VAL A 7 -11.08 3.51 -3.33
CA VAL A 7 -10.17 4.67 -3.23
C VAL A 7 -8.75 4.29 -3.60
N PHE A 8 -8.30 3.10 -3.19
CA PHE A 8 -6.97 2.61 -3.50
C PHE A 8 -6.78 2.35 -5.00
N GLU A 9 -7.74 1.66 -5.63
CA GLU A 9 -7.72 1.41 -7.07
C GLU A 9 -7.64 2.71 -7.87
N ALA A 10 -8.47 3.69 -7.53
CA ALA A 10 -8.45 5.01 -8.17
C ALA A 10 -7.10 5.73 -7.97
N LEU A 11 -6.51 5.66 -6.77
CA LEU A 11 -5.21 6.27 -6.48
C LEU A 11 -4.08 5.58 -7.28
N HIS A 12 -4.11 4.25 -7.33
CA HIS A 12 -3.13 3.45 -8.05
C HIS A 12 -3.17 3.74 -9.57
N ASP A 13 -4.35 3.91 -10.15
CA ASP A 13 -4.49 4.27 -11.56
C ASP A 13 -3.88 5.65 -11.87
N VAL A 14 -4.10 6.64 -10.99
CA VAL A 14 -3.49 7.97 -11.13
C VAL A 14 -1.97 7.89 -11.06
N VAL A 15 -1.43 7.14 -10.10
CA VAL A 15 0.01 6.91 -9.93
C VAL A 15 0.62 6.31 -11.20
N LYS A 16 0.01 5.25 -11.75
CA LYS A 16 0.50 4.59 -12.97
C LYS A 16 0.44 5.50 -14.20
N GLN A 17 -0.58 6.33 -14.33
CA GLN A 17 -0.74 7.19 -15.50
C GLN A 17 0.17 8.43 -15.46
N THR A 18 0.49 8.93 -14.28
CA THR A 18 1.24 10.20 -14.12
C THR A 18 2.71 10.00 -13.78
N GLY A 19 3.12 8.80 -13.40
CA GLY A 19 4.51 8.49 -13.02
C GLY A 19 4.93 9.11 -11.69
N VAL A 20 3.97 9.54 -10.85
CA VAL A 20 4.24 10.04 -9.50
C VAL A 20 4.36 8.88 -8.51
N ALA A 21 4.95 9.13 -7.34
CA ALA A 21 4.94 8.18 -6.23
C ALA A 21 3.83 8.53 -5.22
N ALA A 22 3.18 7.52 -4.64
CA ALA A 22 2.23 7.67 -3.55
C ALA A 22 2.77 7.02 -2.26
N LEU A 23 2.54 7.67 -1.12
CA LEU A 23 2.84 7.13 0.20
C LEU A 23 1.54 6.95 0.97
N ILE A 24 1.30 5.73 1.44
CA ILE A 24 0.07 5.34 2.14
C ILE A 24 0.44 4.78 3.51
N ALA A 25 -0.07 5.42 4.57
CA ALA A 25 0.01 4.90 5.93
C ALA A 25 -1.29 4.17 6.26
N THR A 26 -1.21 2.86 6.47
CA THR A 26 -2.38 2.02 6.77
C THR A 26 -2.05 1.01 7.86
N HIS A 27 -3.06 0.65 8.65
CA HIS A 27 -3.02 -0.53 9.53
C HIS A 27 -3.74 -1.73 8.91
N ASN A 28 -4.31 -1.58 7.70
CA ASN A 28 -4.90 -2.69 6.95
C ASN A 28 -3.79 -3.43 6.19
N MET A 29 -3.42 -4.60 6.69
CA MET A 29 -2.35 -5.42 6.12
C MET A 29 -2.73 -6.04 4.77
N GLU A 30 -4.00 -6.29 4.51
CA GLU A 30 -4.50 -6.75 3.21
C GLU A 30 -4.16 -5.71 2.14
N LEU A 31 -4.44 -4.44 2.41
CA LEU A 31 -4.09 -3.33 1.54
C LEU A 31 -2.58 -3.18 1.35
N ALA A 32 -1.81 -3.30 2.43
CA ALA A 32 -0.36 -3.20 2.37
C ALA A 32 0.25 -4.27 1.45
N GLY A 33 -0.32 -5.48 1.42
CA GLY A 33 0.12 -6.57 0.54
C GLY A 33 0.02 -6.27 -0.97
N HIS A 34 -0.76 -5.25 -1.36
CA HIS A 34 -0.89 -4.80 -2.75
C HIS A 34 0.09 -3.68 -3.14
N MET A 35 0.91 -3.19 -2.21
CA MET A 35 1.88 -2.12 -2.47
C MET A 35 3.16 -2.68 -3.10
N ASP A 36 3.83 -1.86 -3.92
CA ASP A 36 5.14 -2.20 -4.47
C ASP A 36 6.21 -2.37 -3.37
N ARG A 37 6.08 -1.60 -2.29
CA ARG A 37 6.99 -1.64 -1.12
C ARG A 37 6.20 -1.45 0.16
N VAL A 38 6.53 -2.25 1.17
CA VAL A 38 5.89 -2.20 2.48
C VAL A 38 6.93 -1.94 3.55
N PHE A 39 6.63 -1.00 4.45
CA PHE A 39 7.45 -0.72 5.62
C PHE A 39 6.59 -0.83 6.88
N ALA A 40 7.11 -1.50 7.90
CA ALA A 40 6.55 -1.47 9.23
C ALA A 40 7.25 -0.37 10.05
N ILE A 41 6.48 0.41 10.80
CA ILE A 41 7.03 1.32 11.81
C ILE A 41 7.17 0.51 13.10
N ARG A 42 8.41 0.33 13.58
CA ARG A 42 8.75 -0.36 14.82
C ARG A 42 9.70 0.50 15.63
N ASP A 43 9.30 0.84 16.86
CA ASP A 43 10.08 1.68 17.77
C ASP A 43 10.59 2.99 17.14
N GLY A 44 9.80 3.60 16.24
CA GLY A 44 10.16 4.83 15.52
C GLY A 44 11.04 4.64 14.28
N HIS A 45 11.36 3.39 13.92
CA HIS A 45 12.15 3.04 12.74
C HIS A 45 11.30 2.37 11.66
N LEU A 46 11.68 2.57 10.39
CA LEU A 46 11.08 1.88 9.24
C LEU A 46 11.85 0.60 8.95
N GLU A 47 11.17 -0.53 9.04
CA GLU A 47 11.68 -1.84 8.65
C GLU A 47 10.99 -2.30 7.38
N GLU A 48 11.78 -2.61 6.34
CA GLU A 48 11.23 -3.15 5.10
C GLU A 48 10.61 -4.52 5.36
N ARG A 49 9.40 -4.72 4.86
CA ARG A 49 8.67 -5.97 4.93
C ARG A 49 8.50 -6.52 3.52
N PRO A 50 8.60 -7.84 3.33
CA PRO A 50 8.16 -8.43 2.08
C PRO A 50 6.69 -8.02 1.86
N ALA A 51 6.39 -7.51 0.66
CA ALA A 51 5.02 -7.43 0.21
C ALA A 51 4.53 -8.87 0.03
N GLU A 52 3.96 -9.45 1.08
CA GLU A 52 3.34 -10.77 1.00
C GLU A 52 2.07 -10.59 0.19
N SER A 53 2.20 -10.69 -1.14
CA SER A 53 1.08 -10.71 -2.07
C SER A 53 0.27 -11.96 -1.78
N GLN A 54 -0.72 -11.85 -0.91
CA GLN A 54 -1.73 -12.87 -0.77
C GLN A 54 -2.57 -12.81 -2.05
N THR A 55 -2.21 -13.64 -3.04
CA THR A 55 -2.97 -13.80 -4.28
C THR A 55 -4.44 -14.06 -3.92
N TYR A 56 -5.33 -13.21 -4.43
CA TYR A 56 -6.76 -13.48 -4.52
C TYR A 56 -7.04 -14.36 -5.74
#